data_AF-A0A968BTI2-F1
#
_entry.id   AF-A0A968BTI2-F1
#
_cell.length_a   1.000
_cell.length_b   1.000
_cell.length_c   1.000
_cell.angle_alpha   90.00
_cell.angle_beta   90.00
_cell.angle_gamma   90.00
#
_symmetry.space_group_name_H-M   'P 1'
#
loop_
_entity.id
_entity.type
_entity.pdbx_description
1 polymer ?
#
loop_
_entity_poly.entity_id
_entity_poly.type
_entity_poly.pdbx_seq_one_letter_code
_entity_poly.pdbx_strand_id
1 'polypeptide(L)' 'LVSGTVGELLKVSRGDTVRLRTNRGERDFEVAGVIQDFFQGGRAMYGSWSDMERYFGEDKATLFMARVEPGAEVSQVK' A
#
# COMPACT_ATOMS: atom_id res chain seq x y z
N LEU A 1 4.81 3.29 -2.62
CA LEU A 1 4.24 4.53 -2.05
C LEU A 1 4.15 4.38 -0.55
N VAL A 2 4.36 5.46 0.19
CA VAL A 2 4.14 5.48 1.64
C VAL A 2 3.01 6.46 1.97
N SER A 3 2.23 6.19 2.99
CA SER A 3 1.30 7.19 3.50
C SER A 3 2.05 8.36 4.13
N GLY A 4 1.43 9.54 4.19
CA GLY A 4 2.00 10.73 4.83
C GLY A 4 2.46 10.46 6.27
N THR A 5 1.63 9.77 7.06
CA THR A 5 1.97 9.41 8.44
C THR A 5 3.18 8.48 8.53
N VAL A 6 3.37 7.54 7.60
CA VAL A 6 4.57 6.68 7.55
C VAL A 6 5.79 7.50 7.12
N GLY A 7 5.64 8.38 6.13
CA GLY A 7 6.71 9.27 5.67
C GLY A 7 7.25 10.15 6.79
N GLU A 8 6.37 10.75 7.58
CA GLU A 8 6.75 11.56 8.76
C GLU A 8 7.42 10.72 9.85
N LEU A 9 6.85 9.54 10.17
CA LEU A 9 7.37 8.66 11.21
C LEU A 9 8.79 8.17 10.90
N LEU A 10 9.02 7.76 9.65
CA LEU A 10 10.29 7.21 9.19
C LEU A 10 11.25 8.28 8.64
N LYS A 11 10.79 9.54 8.53
CA LYS A 11 11.52 10.67 7.94
C LYS A 11 12.00 10.38 6.51
N VAL A 12 11.12 9.81 5.69
CA VAL A 12 11.41 9.46 4.29
C VAL A 12 10.50 10.22 3.34
N SER A 13 11.06 10.57 2.18
CA SER A 13 10.41 11.29 1.08
C SER A 13 10.62 10.55 -0.23
N ARG A 14 10.04 11.07 -1.32
CA ARG A 14 10.23 10.50 -2.66
C ARG A 14 11.73 10.43 -3.01
N GLY A 15 12.18 9.27 -3.49
CA GLY A 15 13.57 9.00 -3.85
C GLY A 15 14.41 8.44 -2.71
N ASP A 16 13.93 8.49 -1.46
CA ASP A 16 14.57 7.81 -0.34
C ASP A 16 14.29 6.31 -0.39
N THR A 17 14.93 5.57 0.52
CA THR A 17 14.79 4.11 0.62
C THR A 17 14.28 3.72 2.00
N VAL A 18 13.38 2.74 2.04
CA VAL A 18 12.97 2.05 3.27
C VAL A 18 13.46 0.61 3.25
N ARG A 19 14.04 0.15 4.37
CA ARG A 19 14.42 -1.25 4.57
C ARG A 19 13.27 -2.01 5.22
N LEU A 20 12.76 -3.01 4.51
CA LEU A 20 11.65 -3.83 4.99
C LEU A 20 12.12 -5.27 5.19
N ARG A 21 11.65 -5.89 6.27
CA ARG A 21 11.77 -7.33 6.45
C ARG A 21 10.76 -8.04 5.56
N THR A 22 11.25 -8.94 4.71
CA THR A 22 10.45 -9.73 3.77
C THR A 22 10.57 -11.23 4.11
N ASN A 23 9.81 -12.09 3.43
CA ASN A 23 9.94 -13.55 3.59
C ASN A 23 11.26 -14.09 3.01
N ARG A 24 12.02 -13.26 2.30
CA ARG A 24 13.32 -13.59 1.67
C ARG A 24 14.50 -12.82 2.30
N GLY A 25 14.31 -12.26 3.50
CA GLY A 25 15.29 -11.43 4.20
C GLY A 25 14.96 -9.94 4.15
N GLU A 26 15.85 -9.11 4.68
CA GLU A 26 15.70 -7.66 4.61
C GLU A 26 16.01 -7.13 3.21
N ARG A 27 15.21 -6.18 2.73
CA ARG A 27 15.40 -5.58 1.42
C ARG A 27 15.04 -4.10 1.41
N ASP A 28 15.78 -3.38 0.60
CA ASP A 28 15.58 -1.96 0.34
C ASP A 28 14.55 -1.75 -0.77
N PHE A 29 13.61 -0.83 -0.53
CA PHE A 29 12.59 -0.40 -1.47
C PHE A 29 12.62 1.11 -1.60
N GLU A 30 12.62 1.61 -2.84
CA GLU A 30 12.55 3.03 -3.12
C GLU A 30 11.15 3.58 -2.80
N VAL A 31 11.11 4.71 -2.12
CA VAL A 31 9.89 5.48 -1.92
C VAL A 31 9.57 6.24 -3.22
N ALA A 32 8.71 5.64 -4.05
CA ALA A 32 8.27 6.27 -5.30
C ALA A 32 7.43 7.55 -5.10
N GLY A 33 6.88 7.76 -3.90
CA GLY A 33 6.03 8.89 -3.56
C GLY A 33 5.34 8.76 -2.21
N VAL A 34 4.82 9.89 -1.72
CA VAL A 34 4.05 10.02 -0.47
C VAL A 34 2.60 10.36 -0.82
N ILE A 35 1.65 9.66 -0.23
CA ILE A 35 0.21 9.85 -0.49
C ILE A 35 -0.57 10.18 0.79
N GLN A 36 -1.65 10.94 0.65
CA GLN A 36 -2.65 11.08 1.71
C GLN A 36 -3.47 9.78 1.79
N ASP A 37 -3.45 9.11 2.93
CA ASP A 37 -4.23 7.91 3.18
C ASP A 37 -4.89 7.99 4.55
N PHE A 38 -6.20 7.78 4.58
CA PHE A 38 -7.03 7.76 5.79
C PHE A 38 -7.51 6.35 6.13
N PHE A 39 -7.17 5.35 5.32
CA PHE A 39 -7.55 3.97 5.52
C PHE A 39 -6.75 3.36 6.69
N GLN A 40 -7.43 2.58 7.55
CA GLN A 40 -6.81 1.82 8.65
C GLN A 40 -5.85 2.63 9.54
N GLY A 41 -6.20 3.88 9.87
CA GLY A 41 -5.40 4.74 10.74
C GLY A 41 -4.20 5.40 10.05
N GLY A 42 -4.18 5.43 8.72
CA GLY A 42 -3.25 6.23 7.91
C GLY A 42 -1.81 5.75 7.91
N ARG A 43 -1.52 4.55 8.44
CA ARG A 43 -0.18 3.95 8.44
C ARG A 43 -0.12 2.81 7.44
N ALA A 44 0.11 3.14 6.17
CA ALA A 44 0.13 2.17 5.09
C ALA A 44 1.33 2.39 4.16
N MET A 45 1.79 1.30 3.57
CA MET A 45 2.71 1.31 2.43
C MET A 45 2.08 0.50 1.32
N TYR A 46 2.22 0.98 0.09
CA TYR A 46 1.65 0.36 -1.10
C TYR A 46 2.78 -0.01 -2.05
N GLY A 47 2.82 -1.29 -2.42
CA GLY A 47 3.76 -1.85 -3.38
C GLY A 47 3.07 -2.37 -4.63
N SER A 48 3.86 -2.86 -5.59
CA SER A 48 3.33 -3.55 -6.74
C SER A 48 2.91 -4.98 -6.36
N TRP A 49 1.92 -5.54 -7.06
CA TRP A 49 1.55 -6.95 -6.92
C TRP A 49 2.74 -7.90 -7.15
N SER A 50 3.59 -7.58 -8.12
CA SER A 50 4.81 -8.35 -8.38
C SER A 50 5.79 -8.35 -7.20
N ASP A 51 5.91 -7.24 -6.47
CA ASP A 51 6.76 -7.18 -5.28
C ASP A 51 6.13 -7.93 -4.10
N MET A 52 4.80 -7.89 -3.96
CA MET A 52 4.06 -8.66 -2.96
C MET A 52 4.27 -10.16 -3.16
N GLU A 53 4.10 -10.66 -4.39
CA GLU A 53 4.34 -12.06 -4.73
C GLU A 53 5.82 -12.41 -4.54
N ARG A 54 6.73 -11.57 -5.04
CA ARG A 54 8.17 -11.85 -5.05
C ARG A 54 8.82 -11.74 -3.68
N TYR A 55 8.44 -10.82 -2.81
CA TYR A 55 9.17 -10.64 -1.54
C TYR A 55 8.36 -11.07 -0.33
N PHE A 56 7.03 -11.00 -0.42
CA PHE A 56 6.13 -11.31 0.69
C PHE A 56 5.33 -12.59 0.46
N GLY A 57 5.40 -13.21 -0.72
CA GLY A 57 4.67 -14.45 -1.03
C GLY A 57 3.16 -14.26 -1.06
N GLU A 58 2.69 -13.03 -1.24
CA GLU A 58 1.27 -12.69 -1.30
C GLU A 58 0.84 -12.57 -2.75
N ASP A 59 0.01 -13.51 -3.20
CA ASP A 59 -0.51 -13.62 -4.58
C ASP A 59 -2.03 -13.45 -4.66
N LYS A 60 -2.69 -13.13 -3.53
CA LYS A 60 -4.14 -13.06 -3.41
C LYS A 60 -4.61 -11.70 -2.90
N ALA A 61 -5.81 -11.32 -3.34
CA ALA A 61 -6.50 -10.16 -2.80
C ALA A 61 -7.21 -10.49 -1.49
N THR A 62 -7.06 -9.60 -0.50
CA THR A 62 -7.75 -9.65 0.79
C THR A 62 -8.96 -8.70 0.85
N LEU A 63 -8.99 -7.69 -0.03
CA LEU A 63 -10.06 -6.69 -0.12
C LEU A 63 -10.27 -6.31 -1.58
N PHE A 64 -11.53 -6.31 -2.01
CA PHE A 64 -11.96 -5.72 -3.28
C PHE A 64 -12.66 -4.39 -2.98
N MET A 65 -12.24 -3.33 -3.66
CA MET A 65 -12.89 -2.03 -3.60
C MET A 65 -13.50 -1.72 -4.96
N ALA A 66 -14.81 -1.47 -4.97
CA ALA A 66 -15.55 -1.10 -6.17
C ALA A 66 -16.22 0.25 -5.97
N ARG A 67 -16.24 1.05 -7.04
CA ARG A 67 -17.05 2.28 -7.11
C ARG A 67 -18.37 1.93 -7.77
N VAL A 68 -19.48 2.37 -7.16
CA VAL A 68 -20.81 2.24 -7.75
C VAL A 68 -21.11 3.43 -8.66
N GLU A 69 -21.96 3.22 -9.66
CA GLU A 69 -22.45 4.30 -10.51
C GLU A 69 -23.29 5.30 -9.68
N PRO A 70 -23.32 6.59 -10.06
CA PRO A 70 -24.14 7.57 -9.38
C PRO A 70 -25.62 7.15 -9.34
N GLY A 71 -26.22 7.17 -8.14
CA GLY A 71 -27.62 6.79 -7.93
C GLY A 71 -27.87 5.28 -7.80
N ALA A 72 -26.85 4.44 -7.96
CA ALA A 72 -26.96 3.02 -7.65
C ALA A 72 -26.82 2.78 -6.15
N GLU A 73 -27.65 1.90 -5.59
CA GLU A 73 -27.54 1.46 -4.20
C GLU A 73 -26.44 0.41 -4.07
N VAL A 74 -25.57 0.55 -3.05
CA VAL A 74 -24.47 -0.40 -2.80
C VAL A 74 -24.99 -1.83 -2.64
N SER A 75 -26.18 -1.99 -2.04
CA SER A 75 -26.83 -3.28 -1.84
C SER A 75 -27.21 -4.02 -3.13
N GLN A 76 -27.24 -3.32 -4.27
CA GLN A 76 -27.55 -3.90 -5.58
C GLN A 76 -26.30 -4.42 -6.31
N VAL A 77 -25.11 -4.05 -5.84
CA VAL A 77 -23.83 -4.50 -6.41
C VAL A 77 -23.36 -5.73 -5.64
N LYS A 78 -23.17 -6.84 -6.36
CA LYS A 78 -22.76 -8.15 -5.81
C LYS A 78 -21.29 -8.43 -6.07
#